data_AF-A0A1M6QAA6-F1
#
_entry.id   AF-A0A1M6QAA6-F1
#
_cell.length_a   1.000
_cell.length_b   1.000
_cell.length_c   1.000
_cell.angle_alpha   90.00
_cell.angle_beta   90.00
_cell.angle_gamma   90.00
#
_symmetry.space_group_name_H-M   'P 1'
#
loop_
_entity.id
_entity.type
_entity.pdbx_description
1 polymer ?
#
loop_
_entity_poly.entity_id
_entity_poly.type
_entity_poly.pdbx_seq_one_letter_code
_entity_poly.pdbx_strand_id
1 'polypeptide(L)'
;MKQAIRLFHAIVTKYTDLVWMKSRDDLISKCMKALRAYSEDKEPEDKKGIEDSLEILRDFVQNNREAVPVVLSLLSLYVKSPTPCKSRLISFSEVLLEDNRASQTGRV
;
A
#
# COMPACT_ATOMS: atom_id res chain seq x y z
N MET A 1 0.35 4.81 11.79
CA MET A 1 1.20 3.67 11.37
C MET A 1 0.38 2.47 10.87
N LYS A 2 -0.55 1.90 11.65
CA LYS A 2 -1.38 0.74 11.23
C LYS A 2 -2.11 0.94 9.90
N GLN A 3 -2.75 2.10 9.70
CA GLN A 3 -3.46 2.40 8.44
C GLN A 3 -2.50 2.46 7.24
N ALA A 4 -1.29 2.99 7.43
CA ALA A 4 -0.26 2.98 6.39
C ALA A 4 0.15 1.55 6.00
N ILE A 5 0.33 0.65 6.98
CA ILE A 5 0.65 -0.75 6.73
C ILE A 5 -0.52 -1.46 6.03
N ARG A 6 -1.76 -1.17 6.41
CA ARG A 6 -2.96 -1.72 5.73
C ARG A 6 -3.00 -1.31 4.27
N LEU A 7 -2.85 -0.02 3.97
CA LEU A 7 -2.88 0.44 2.59
C LEU A 7 -1.70 -0.10 1.80
N PHE A 8 -0.49 -0.06 2.37
CA PHE A 8 0.70 -0.67 1.77
C PHE A 8 0.42 -2.12 1.36
N HIS A 9 -0.03 -2.95 2.31
CA HIS A 9 -0.32 -4.36 2.10
C HIS A 9 -1.39 -4.56 1.00
N ALA A 10 -2.48 -3.80 1.05
CA ALA A 10 -3.56 -3.89 0.06
C ALA A 10 -3.08 -3.57 -1.36
N ILE A 11 -2.20 -2.56 -1.53
CA ILE A 11 -1.68 -2.19 -2.84
C ILE A 11 -0.68 -3.24 -3.35
N VAL A 12 0.30 -3.64 -2.53
CA VAL A 12 1.33 -4.58 -3.01
C VAL A 12 0.76 -5.97 -3.30
N THR A 13 -0.22 -6.45 -2.52
CA THR A 13 -0.88 -7.74 -2.79
C THR A 13 -1.76 -7.69 -4.04
N LYS A 14 -2.45 -6.58 -4.28
CA LYS A 14 -3.27 -6.40 -5.49
C LYS A 14 -2.46 -6.44 -6.79
N TYR A 15 -1.25 -5.87 -6.77
CA TYR A 15 -0.41 -5.74 -7.96
C TYR A 15 0.77 -6.71 -7.99
N THR A 16 0.81 -7.70 -7.11
CA THR A 16 1.83 -8.74 -7.11
C THR A 16 1.19 -10.10 -7.20
N ASP A 17 1.53 -10.83 -8.25
CA ASP A 17 1.23 -12.25 -8.34
C ASP A 17 2.16 -13.01 -7.39
N LEU A 18 1.59 -13.52 -6.30
CA LEU A 18 2.34 -14.25 -5.27
C LEU A 18 2.73 -15.67 -5.69
N VAL A 19 2.04 -16.26 -6.68
CA VAL A 19 2.36 -17.61 -7.18
C VAL A 19 3.64 -17.56 -8.02
N TRP A 20 3.74 -16.55 -8.88
CA TRP A 20 4.88 -16.38 -9.79
C TRP A 20 5.90 -15.33 -9.32
N MET A 21 5.63 -14.68 -8.18
CA MET A 21 6.43 -13.58 -7.62
C MET A 21 6.70 -12.46 -8.62
N LYS A 22 5.68 -12.14 -9.44
CA LYS A 22 5.73 -11.09 -10.46
C LYS A 22 4.97 -9.87 -9.98
N SER A 23 5.70 -8.79 -9.73
CA SER A 23 5.13 -7.51 -9.31
C SER A 23 4.96 -6.58 -10.51
N ARG A 24 3.79 -5.94 -10.60
CA ARG A 24 3.49 -4.84 -11.52
C ARG A 24 3.91 -3.51 -10.90
N ASP A 25 5.23 -3.34 -10.79
CA ASP A 25 5.85 -2.14 -10.19
C ASP A 25 5.43 -0.83 -10.90
N ASP A 26 5.09 -0.92 -12.18
CA ASP A 26 4.55 0.20 -12.96
C ASP A 26 3.20 0.69 -12.38
N LEU A 27 2.30 -0.24 -12.06
CA LEU A 27 0.99 0.08 -11.47
C LEU A 27 1.13 0.57 -10.03
N ILE A 28 2.01 -0.06 -9.24
CA ILE A 28 2.33 0.40 -7.87
C ILE A 28 2.87 1.84 -7.90
N SER A 29 3.75 2.15 -8.85
CA SER A 29 4.27 3.51 -9.04
C SER A 29 3.19 4.52 -9.42
N LYS A 30 2.17 4.10 -10.19
CA LYS A 30 0.98 4.94 -10.46
C LYS A 30 0.16 5.17 -9.20
N CYS A 31 -0.05 4.16 -8.35
CA CYS A 31 -0.72 4.34 -7.05
C CYS A 31 0.03 5.36 -6.18
N MET A 32 1.37 5.33 -6.17
CA MET A 32 2.18 6.33 -5.47
C MET A 32 1.97 7.75 -6.01
N LYS A 33 1.88 7.92 -7.34
CA LYS A 33 1.57 9.23 -7.94
C LYS A 33 0.16 9.70 -7.57
N ALA A 34 -0.83 8.80 -7.58
CA ALA A 34 -2.19 9.12 -7.18
C ALA A 34 -2.29 9.52 -5.70
N LEU A 35 -1.59 8.84 -4.80
CA LEU A 35 -1.50 9.23 -3.39
C LEU A 35 -0.95 10.66 -3.22
N ARG A 36 0.11 11.02 -3.97
CA ARG A 36 0.67 12.38 -3.94
C ARG A 36 -0.34 13.39 -4.44
N ALA A 37 -0.96 13.15 -5.59
CA ALA A 37 -1.97 14.03 -6.16
C ALA A 37 -3.12 14.28 -5.17
N TYR A 38 -3.71 13.22 -4.62
CA TYR A 38 -4.77 13.35 -3.63
C TYR A 38 -4.30 14.07 -2.35
N SER A 39 -3.06 13.85 -1.91
CA SER A 39 -2.51 14.55 -0.75
C SER A 39 -2.23 16.04 -0.98
N GLU A 40 -2.32 16.50 -2.23
CA GLU A 40 -2.23 17.89 -2.65
C GLU A 40 -3.60 18.44 -3.10
N ASP A 41 -4.69 17.72 -2.82
CA ASP A 41 -6.05 18.05 -3.23
C ASP A 41 -6.22 18.16 -4.76
N LYS A 42 -5.45 17.36 -5.51
CA LYS A 42 -5.49 17.23 -6.98
C LYS A 42 -6.01 15.86 -7.40
N GLU A 43 -6.50 15.77 -8.63
CA GLU A 43 -6.82 14.50 -9.27
C GLU A 43 -5.58 13.88 -9.95
N PRO A 44 -5.40 12.55 -9.92
CA PRO A 44 -4.31 11.89 -10.63
C PRO A 44 -4.48 11.98 -12.14
N GLU A 45 -3.37 12.31 -12.82
CA GLU A 45 -3.30 12.44 -14.28
C GLU A 45 -3.42 11.09 -15.01
N ASP A 46 -2.82 10.03 -14.47
CA ASP A 46 -2.82 8.69 -15.06
C ASP A 46 -3.51 7.68 -14.13
N LYS A 47 -4.74 7.33 -14.52
CA LYS A 47 -5.63 6.41 -13.80
C LYS A 47 -5.61 5.00 -14.40
N LYS A 48 -4.98 4.81 -15.56
CA LYS A 48 -5.12 3.60 -16.36
C LYS A 48 -4.45 2.40 -15.70
N GLY A 49 -5.22 1.35 -15.43
CA GLY A 49 -4.79 0.11 -14.79
C GLY A 49 -4.76 0.16 -13.25
N ILE A 50 -5.21 1.26 -12.64
CA ILE A 50 -5.35 1.40 -11.18
C ILE A 50 -6.74 1.87 -10.76
N GLU A 51 -7.73 1.80 -11.65
CA GLU A 51 -9.09 2.32 -11.48
C GLU A 51 -9.73 1.79 -10.20
N ASP A 52 -9.65 0.47 -10.00
CA ASP A 52 -10.16 -0.23 -8.82
C ASP A 52 -9.38 0.06 -7.52
N SER A 53 -8.31 0.85 -7.59
CA SER A 53 -7.57 1.32 -6.42
C SER A 53 -7.84 2.79 -6.12
N LEU A 54 -8.40 3.57 -7.05
CA LEU A 54 -8.52 5.02 -6.88
C LEU A 54 -9.40 5.39 -5.68
N GLU A 55 -10.48 4.66 -5.46
CA GLU A 55 -11.39 4.85 -4.32
C GLU A 55 -10.65 4.66 -2.99
N ILE A 56 -10.02 3.50 -2.79
CA ILE A 56 -9.28 3.23 -1.54
C ILE A 56 -8.12 4.22 -1.31
N LEU A 57 -7.47 4.70 -2.37
CA LEU A 57 -6.39 5.67 -2.27
C LEU A 57 -6.92 7.04 -1.84
N ARG A 58 -8.05 7.48 -2.42
CA ARG A 58 -8.72 8.74 -2.08
C ARG A 58 -9.21 8.72 -0.64
N ASP A 59 -9.94 7.67 -0.27
CA ASP A 59 -10.49 7.51 1.07
C ASP A 59 -9.39 7.46 2.12
N PHE A 60 -8.27 6.78 1.82
CA PHE A 60 -7.13 6.75 2.72
C PHE A 60 -6.58 8.16 2.98
N VAL A 61 -6.36 8.96 1.93
CA VAL A 61 -5.81 10.31 2.06
C VAL A 61 -6.77 11.22 2.84
N GLN A 62 -8.08 11.12 2.59
CA GLN A 62 -9.08 11.91 3.31
C GLN A 62 -9.10 11.61 4.82
N ASN A 63 -8.91 10.34 5.19
CA ASN A 63 -9.03 9.91 6.59
C ASN A 63 -7.68 9.81 7.33
N ASN A 64 -6.54 9.79 6.62
CA ASN A 64 -5.22 9.51 7.20
C ASN A 64 -4.11 10.29 6.46
N ARG A 65 -4.34 11.57 6.14
CA ARG A 65 -3.43 12.40 5.33
C ARG A 65 -1.99 12.43 5.87
N GLU A 66 -1.84 12.44 7.19
CA GLU A 66 -0.55 12.42 7.90
C GLU A 66 0.24 11.12 7.69
N ALA A 67 -0.44 10.02 7.34
CA ALA A 67 0.17 8.72 7.12
C ALA A 67 0.66 8.51 5.67
N VAL A 68 0.32 9.43 4.75
CA VAL A 68 0.69 9.33 3.32
C VAL A 68 2.21 9.24 3.09
N PRO A 69 3.07 10.06 3.74
CA PRO A 69 4.52 9.96 3.55
C PRO A 69 5.07 8.58 3.94
N VAL A 70 4.49 7.94 4.96
CA VAL A 70 4.88 6.60 5.41
C VAL A 70 4.52 5.56 4.35
N VAL A 71 3.31 5.60 3.80
CA VAL A 71 2.89 4.69 2.72
C VAL A 71 3.79 4.85 1.50
N LEU A 72 4.07 6.08 1.09
CA LEU A 72 4.95 6.36 -0.04
C LEU A 72 6.36 5.81 0.18
N SER A 73 6.90 5.93 1.40
CA SER A 73 8.20 5.36 1.77
C SER A 73 8.19 3.84 1.67
N LEU A 74 7.16 3.17 2.22
CA LEU A 74 7.02 1.72 2.17
C LEU A 74 6.88 1.19 0.73
N LEU A 75 6.05 1.83 -0.10
CA LEU A 75 5.88 1.46 -1.52
C LEU A 75 7.17 1.70 -2.32
N SER A 76 7.88 2.79 -2.04
CA SER A 76 9.19 3.08 -2.65
C SER A 76 10.24 2.01 -2.31
N LEU A 77 10.30 1.59 -1.03
CA LEU A 77 11.16 0.50 -0.58
C LEU A 77 10.79 -0.79 -1.31
N TYR A 78 9.50 -1.12 -1.40
CA TYR A 78 9.01 -2.32 -2.07
C TYR A 78 9.40 -2.36 -3.54
N VAL A 79 9.10 -1.32 -4.31
CA VAL A 79 9.40 -1.25 -5.75
C VAL A 79 10.91 -1.42 -6.03
N LYS A 80 11.76 -0.83 -5.18
CA LYS A 80 13.23 -0.91 -5.31
C LYS A 80 13.83 -2.22 -4.81
N SER A 81 13.04 -3.06 -4.12
CA SER A 81 13.53 -4.29 -3.53
C SER A 81 13.62 -5.42 -4.57
N PRO A 82 14.63 -6.31 -4.47
CA PRO A 82 14.66 -7.54 -5.25
C PRO A 82 13.45 -8.44 -4.97
N THR A 83 13.11 -9.33 -5.90
CA THR A 83 11.94 -10.22 -5.79
C THR A 83 11.87 -11.00 -4.46
N PRO A 84 12.97 -11.63 -3.96
CA PRO A 84 12.93 -12.33 -2.67
C PRO A 84 12.64 -11.42 -1.48
N CYS A 85 13.01 -10.13 -1.57
CA CYS A 85 12.74 -9.15 -0.53
C CYS A 85 11.29 -8.67 -0.56
N LYS A 86 10.69 -8.53 -1.76
CA LYS A 86 9.29 -8.13 -1.95
C LYS A 86 8.33 -9.11 -1.26
N SER A 87 8.48 -10.41 -1.50
CA SER A 87 7.65 -11.41 -0.83
C SER A 87 7.76 -11.33 0.70
N ARG A 88 8.97 -11.14 1.21
CA ARG A 88 9.24 -11.00 2.64
C ARG A 88 8.60 -9.76 3.24
N LEU A 89 8.59 -8.63 2.52
CA LEU A 89 7.90 -7.41 2.92
C LEU A 89 6.38 -7.60 2.99
N ILE A 90 5.80 -8.37 2.05
CA ILE A 90 4.37 -8.71 2.07
C ILE A 90 4.06 -9.53 3.32
N SER A 91 4.77 -10.65 3.54
CA SER A 91 4.57 -11.49 4.72
C SER A 91 4.78 -10.72 6.03
N PHE A 92 5.79 -9.86 6.09
CA PHE A 92 6.03 -9.03 7.28
C PHE A 92 4.87 -8.06 7.55
N SER A 93 4.33 -7.41 6.50
CA SER A 93 3.17 -6.55 6.66
C SER A 93 1.91 -7.31 7.11
N GLU A 94 1.74 -8.57 6.68
CA GLU A 94 0.65 -9.44 7.10
C GLU A 94 0.74 -9.75 8.60
N VAL A 95 1.91 -10.22 9.07
CA VAL A 95 2.17 -10.50 10.49
C VAL A 95 1.90 -9.26 11.35
N LEU A 96 2.38 -8.09 10.93
CA LEU A 96 2.14 -6.84 11.67
C LEU A 96 0.64 -6.48 11.75
N LEU A 97 -0.16 -6.85 10.75
CA LEU A 97 -1.60 -6.62 10.76
C LEU A 97 -2.35 -7.64 11.63
N GLU A 98 -1.83 -8.87 11.74
CA GLU A 98 -2.37 -9.96 12.57
C GLU A 98 -2.07 -9.82 14.07
N ASP A 99 -0.83 -9.48 14.45
CA ASP A 99 -0.46 -9.21 15.86
C ASP A 99 -1.32 -8.10 16.47
N ASN A 100 -1.64 -7.11 15.65
CA ASN A 100 -2.53 -6.02 16.01
C ASN A 100 -4.02 -6.43 16.13
N ARG A 101 -4.44 -7.60 15.62
CA ARG A 101 -5.78 -8.16 15.84
C ARG A 101 -5.83 -8.91 17.17
N ALA A 102 -4.83 -9.76 17.45
CA ALA A 102 -4.72 -10.49 18.72
C ALA A 102 -4.67 -9.56 19.94
N SER A 103 -4.00 -8.41 19.80
CA SER A 103 -3.91 -7.39 20.85
C SER A 103 -5.24 -6.70 21.19
N GLN A 104 -6.27 -6.80 20.33
CA GLN A 104 -7.60 -6.22 20.57
C GLN A 104 -8.57 -7.24 21.20
N THR A 105 -8.30 -8.53 21.10
CA THR A 105 -9.16 -9.60 21.63
C THR A 105 -8.82 -9.98 23.08
N GLY A 106 -7.66 -9.59 23.59
CA GLY A 106 -7.20 -9.84 24.98
C GLY A 106 -7.54 -8.73 25.99
N ARG A 107 -8.40 -7.76 25.64
CA ARG A 107 -8.95 -6.77 26.57
C ARG A 107 -10.44 -7.04 26.75
N VAL A 108 -10.76 -8.05 27.56
CA VAL A 108 -12.10 -8.27 28.14
C VAL A 108 -11.89 -8.57 29.62
#